data_AF-A0A242PB88-F1
#
_entry.id   AF-A0A242PB88-F1
#
_cell.length_a   1.000
_cell.length_b   1.000
_cell.length_c   1.000
_cell.angle_alpha   90.00
_cell.angle_beta   90.00
_cell.angle_gamma   90.00
#
_symmetry.space_group_name_H-M   'P 1'
#
loop_
_entity.id
_entity.type
_entity.pdbx_description
1 polymer ?
#
loop_
_entity_poly.entity_id
_entity_poly.type
_entity_poly.pdbx_seq_one_letter_code
_entity_poly.pdbx_strand_id
1 'polypeptide(L)'
;MKVIVNKKEAFEKLKKILVSWNDADSEKSMNSMDYFIEQLIYSKWNRNRIYNFIFIYVRNNLSDLDYDFIPEKALDYLSDIETSIIGYCCPACFLKIPDEPLDENELITYVRGNKWKN
;
A
#
# COMPACT_ATOMS: atom_id res chain seq x y z
N MET A 1 -6.36 -14.49 -6.00
CA MET A 1 -5.07 -13.84 -5.63
C MET A 1 -4.28 -14.77 -4.73
N LYS A 2 -2.93 -14.72 -4.80
CA LYS A 2 -2.06 -15.46 -3.87
C LYS A 2 -2.12 -14.79 -2.49
N VAL A 3 -2.34 -15.57 -1.44
CA VAL A 3 -2.37 -15.09 -0.05
C VAL A 3 -0.94 -14.87 0.46
N ILE A 4 -0.71 -13.74 1.13
CA ILE A 4 0.53 -13.35 1.81
C ILE A 4 0.31 -13.45 3.32
N VAL A 5 0.80 -14.53 3.89
CA VAL A 5 0.65 -14.81 5.34
C VAL A 5 1.85 -14.31 6.15
N ASN A 6 3.05 -14.32 5.58
CA ASN A 6 4.28 -14.00 6.29
C ASN A 6 4.89 -12.66 5.86
N LYS A 7 5.33 -11.87 6.84
CA LYS A 7 6.04 -10.59 6.69
C LYS A 7 7.34 -10.71 5.87
N LYS A 8 8.08 -11.82 6.01
CA LYS A 8 9.31 -12.05 5.23
C LYS A 8 9.02 -12.27 3.74
N GLU A 9 8.00 -13.06 3.41
CA GLU A 9 7.57 -13.23 2.01
C GLU A 9 7.09 -11.90 1.42
N ALA A 10 6.32 -11.14 2.20
CA ALA A 10 5.85 -9.81 1.79
C ALA A 10 7.02 -8.87 1.48
N PHE A 11 8.05 -8.86 2.34
CA PHE A 11 9.23 -8.02 2.17
C PHE A 11 9.99 -8.35 0.90
N GLU A 12 10.31 -9.63 0.66
CA GLU A 12 11.03 -10.05 -0.54
C GLU A 12 10.28 -9.71 -1.83
N LYS A 13 8.94 -9.79 -1.82
CA LYS A 13 8.12 -9.39 -2.96
C LYS A 13 8.16 -7.88 -3.18
N LEU A 14 7.91 -7.10 -2.13
CA LEU A 14 7.91 -5.64 -2.23
C LEU A 14 9.27 -5.12 -2.68
N LYS A 15 10.35 -5.61 -2.08
CA LYS A 15 11.72 -5.30 -2.48
C LYS A 15 11.96 -5.56 -3.96
N LYS A 16 11.54 -6.72 -4.48
CA LYS A 16 11.66 -7.04 -5.91
C LYS A 16 10.90 -6.05 -6.79
N ILE A 17 9.67 -5.68 -6.40
CA ILE A 17 8.86 -4.70 -7.15
C ILE A 17 9.58 -3.36 -7.21
N LEU A 18 10.07 -2.87 -6.06
CA LEU A 18 10.78 -1.58 -5.96
C LEU A 18 12.07 -1.56 -6.79
N VAL A 19 12.89 -2.60 -6.71
CA VAL A 19 14.14 -2.70 -7.46
C VAL A 19 13.91 -2.91 -8.97
N SER A 20 12.82 -3.59 -9.35
CA SER A 20 12.48 -3.82 -10.76
C SER A 20 11.73 -2.66 -11.41
N TRP A 21 11.56 -1.54 -10.71
CA TRP A 21 10.77 -0.42 -11.19
C TRP A 21 11.37 0.13 -12.49
N ASN A 22 10.52 0.26 -13.52
CA ASN A 22 10.94 0.72 -14.83
C ASN A 22 10.27 2.05 -15.15
N ASP A 23 11.05 3.12 -15.18
CA ASP A 23 10.55 4.47 -15.45
C ASP A 23 10.00 4.66 -16.86
N ALA A 24 10.46 3.85 -17.83
CA ALA A 24 9.94 3.86 -19.19
C ALA A 24 8.56 3.18 -19.31
N ASP A 25 8.17 2.40 -18.29
CA ASP A 25 6.89 1.70 -18.20
C ASP A 25 6.34 1.83 -16.77
N SER A 26 6.13 3.08 -16.36
CA SER A 26 5.69 3.42 -15.01
C SER A 26 4.33 2.82 -14.69
N GLU A 27 3.42 2.75 -15.67
CA GLU A 27 2.09 2.16 -15.51
C GLU A 27 2.18 0.69 -15.09
N LYS A 28 3.03 -0.11 -15.75
CA LYS A 28 3.23 -1.51 -15.37
C LYS A 28 3.84 -1.67 -13.97
N SER A 29 4.75 -0.76 -13.61
CA SER A 29 5.39 -0.77 -12.29
C SER A 29 4.38 -0.41 -11.19
N MET A 30 3.56 0.62 -11.41
CA MET A 30 2.45 1.01 -10.53
C MET A 30 1.43 -0.12 -10.38
N ASN A 31 0.98 -0.73 -11.49
CA ASN A 31 0.05 -1.86 -11.46
C ASN A 31 0.62 -3.06 -10.68
N SER A 32 1.93 -3.30 -10.73
CA SER A 32 2.58 -4.36 -9.97
C SER A 32 2.57 -4.07 -8.46
N MET A 33 2.76 -2.80 -8.09
CA MET A 33 2.66 -2.33 -6.71
C MET A 33 1.22 -2.39 -6.20
N ASP A 34 0.26 -1.87 -6.95
CA ASP A 34 -1.16 -1.91 -6.61
C ASP A 34 -1.63 -3.35 -6.38
N TYR A 35 -1.30 -4.25 -7.31
CA TYR A 35 -1.59 -5.66 -7.19
C TYR A 35 -0.98 -6.29 -5.92
N PHE A 36 0.22 -5.85 -5.52
CA PHE A 36 0.82 -6.30 -4.26
C PHE A 36 0.04 -5.79 -3.03
N ILE A 37 -0.37 -4.52 -3.01
CA ILE A 37 -1.19 -3.98 -1.92
C ILE A 37 -2.54 -4.70 -1.84
N GLU A 38 -3.19 -4.94 -2.98
CA GLU A 38 -4.41 -5.74 -3.04
C GLU A 38 -4.17 -7.13 -2.44
N GLN A 39 -3.03 -7.78 -2.71
CA GLN A 39 -2.69 -9.08 -2.12
C GLN A 39 -2.61 -9.02 -0.59
N LEU A 40 -2.08 -7.94 -0.02
CA LEU A 40 -2.06 -7.74 1.44
C LEU A 40 -3.49 -7.61 1.98
N ILE A 41 -4.32 -6.78 1.33
CA ILE A 41 -5.72 -6.56 1.71
C ILE A 41 -6.52 -7.87 1.64
N TYR A 42 -6.40 -8.62 0.54
CA TYR A 42 -7.03 -9.92 0.36
C TYR A 42 -6.59 -10.93 1.42
N SER A 43 -5.35 -10.81 1.89
CA SER A 43 -4.80 -11.61 2.98
C SER A 43 -5.22 -11.14 4.38
N LYS A 44 -6.23 -10.26 4.46
CA LYS A 44 -6.80 -9.70 5.70
C LYS A 44 -5.81 -8.85 6.50
N TRP A 45 -4.84 -8.22 5.85
CA TRP A 45 -4.02 -7.21 6.50
C TRP A 45 -4.82 -5.91 6.61
N ASN A 46 -5.00 -5.42 7.83
CA ASN A 46 -5.64 -4.13 8.05
C ASN A 46 -4.67 -2.98 7.74
N ARG A 47 -5.22 -1.77 7.61
CA ARG A 47 -4.49 -0.54 7.26
C ARG A 47 -3.26 -0.30 8.14
N ASN A 48 -3.42 -0.45 9.46
CA ASN A 48 -2.32 -0.30 10.42
C ASN A 48 -1.21 -1.33 10.19
N ARG A 49 -1.55 -2.59 9.92
CA ARG A 49 -0.57 -3.65 9.63
C ARG A 49 0.16 -3.38 8.31
N ILE A 50 -0.55 -2.92 7.27
CA ILE A 50 0.05 -2.56 5.98
C ILE A 50 1.01 -1.38 6.18
N TYR A 51 0.57 -0.31 6.85
CA TYR A 51 1.38 0.87 7.14
C TYR A 51 2.68 0.50 7.87
N ASN A 52 2.57 -0.19 9.01
CA ASN A 52 3.74 -0.60 9.80
C ASN A 52 4.66 -1.55 9.03
N PHE A 53 4.12 -2.33 8.10
CA PHE A 53 4.94 -3.19 7.26
C PHE A 53 5.72 -2.39 6.21
N ILE A 54 5.05 -1.54 5.44
CA ILE A 54 5.67 -0.81 4.32
C ILE A 54 6.59 0.31 4.85
N PHE A 55 6.11 1.15 5.76
CA PHE A 55 6.81 2.39 6.10
C PHE A 55 7.71 2.29 7.32
N ILE A 56 7.56 1.24 8.13
CA ILE A 56 8.45 0.98 9.28
C ILE A 56 9.33 -0.24 9.01
N TYR A 57 8.74 -1.40 8.77
CA TYR A 57 9.53 -2.62 8.67
C TYR A 57 10.40 -2.69 7.42
N VAL A 58 9.84 -2.43 6.23
CA VAL A 58 10.62 -2.50 4.98
C VAL A 58 11.74 -1.47 5.02
N ARG A 59 11.44 -0.22 5.42
CA ARG A 59 12.46 0.83 5.61
C ARG A 59 13.63 0.39 6.49
N ASN A 60 13.34 -0.29 7.61
CA ASN A 60 14.36 -0.75 8.55
C ASN A 60 15.09 -2.04 8.09
N ASN A 61 14.65 -2.69 7.02
CA ASN A 61 15.22 -3.95 6.52
C ASN A 61 15.80 -3.84 5.10
N LEU A 62 15.62 -2.71 4.42
CA LEU A 62 16.36 -2.37 3.21
C LEU A 62 17.80 -2.03 3.61
N SER A 63 18.76 -2.55 2.85
CA SER A 63 20.17 -2.16 2.99
C SER A 63 20.45 -0.88 2.21
N ASP A 64 21.56 -0.21 2.51
CA ASP A 64 22.00 0.98 1.75
C ASP A 64 22.12 0.67 0.25
N LEU A 65 22.66 -0.49 -0.09
CA LEU A 65 22.73 -0.97 -1.47
C LEU A 65 21.35 -1.11 -2.11
N ASP A 66 20.33 -1.54 -1.36
CA ASP A 66 18.98 -1.64 -1.91
C ASP A 66 18.43 -0.25 -2.28
N TYR A 67 18.70 0.76 -1.46
CA TYR A 67 18.30 2.13 -1.76
C TYR A 67 18.99 2.68 -3.02
N ASP A 68 20.25 2.33 -3.25
CA ASP A 68 20.97 2.72 -4.47
C ASP A 68 20.34 2.14 -5.76
N PHE A 69 19.66 0.99 -5.67
CA PHE A 69 19.02 0.33 -6.81
C PHE A 69 17.54 0.67 -6.98
N ILE A 70 16.89 1.29 -5.98
CA ILE A 70 15.48 1.65 -6.07
C ILE A 70 15.36 3.03 -6.74
N PRO A 71 14.67 3.14 -7.89
CA PRO A 71 14.45 4.43 -8.54
C PRO A 71 13.63 5.38 -7.67
N GLU A 72 13.92 6.68 -7.75
CA GLU A 72 13.20 7.74 -7.02
C GLU A 72 11.69 7.67 -7.24
N LYS A 73 11.24 7.45 -8.49
CA LYS A 73 9.81 7.30 -8.80
C LYS A 73 9.10 6.16 -8.05
N ALA A 74 9.82 5.09 -7.72
CA ALA A 74 9.25 4.00 -6.92
C ALA A 74 9.01 4.46 -5.47
N LEU A 75 9.89 5.32 -4.94
CA LEU A 75 9.75 5.93 -3.62
C LEU A 75 8.65 7.00 -3.61
N ASP A 76 8.54 7.81 -4.66
CA ASP A 76 7.46 8.79 -4.83
C ASP A 76 6.10 8.09 -4.81
N TYR A 77 5.97 7.00 -5.57
CA TYR A 77 4.72 6.24 -5.58
C TYR A 77 4.43 5.54 -4.24
N LEU A 78 5.45 5.10 -3.51
CA LEU A 78 5.27 4.66 -2.13
C LEU A 78 4.75 5.78 -1.22
N SER A 79 5.17 7.03 -1.42
CA SER A 79 4.65 8.20 -0.70
C SER A 79 3.18 8.47 -1.03
N ASP A 80 2.76 8.27 -2.29
CA ASP A 80 1.34 8.34 -2.67
C ASP A 80 0.53 7.27 -1.95
N ILE A 81 1.05 6.03 -1.89
CA ILE A 81 0.44 4.94 -1.12
C ILE A 81 0.36 5.28 0.36
N GLU A 82 1.41 5.88 0.94
CA GLU A 82 1.42 6.32 2.33
C GLU A 82 0.29 7.32 2.60
N THR A 83 0.18 8.33 1.74
CA THR A 83 -0.88 9.35 1.81
C THR A 83 -2.26 8.71 1.72
N SER A 84 -2.43 7.75 0.80
CA SER A 84 -3.67 6.98 0.64
C SER A 84 -4.02 6.14 1.86
N ILE A 85 -3.01 5.56 2.53
CA ILE A 85 -3.12 4.75 3.75
C ILE A 85 -3.38 5.62 4.98
N ILE A 86 -2.83 6.83 5.08
CA ILE A 86 -3.06 7.75 6.19
C ILE A 86 -4.41 8.46 6.06
N GLY A 87 -4.79 8.84 4.84
CA GLY A 87 -6.02 9.59 4.54
C GLY A 87 -7.33 8.87 4.88
N TYR A 88 -7.26 7.62 5.38
CA TYR A 88 -8.31 6.78 5.98
C TYR A 88 -9.76 7.20 5.71
N CYS A 89 -10.51 6.33 5.01
CA CYS A 89 -11.91 6.54 4.64
C CYS A 89 -12.21 7.79 3.80
N CYS A 90 -11.20 8.55 3.34
CA CYS A 90 -11.41 9.63 2.38
C CYS A 90 -11.80 9.08 0.99
N PRO A 91 -12.92 9.56 0.39
CA PRO A 91 -13.34 9.19 -0.95
C PRO A 91 -12.26 9.44 -2.01
N ALA A 92 -11.44 10.48 -1.86
CA ALA A 92 -10.38 10.84 -2.81
C ALA A 92 -9.12 9.96 -2.73
N CYS A 93 -8.96 9.11 -1.71
CA CYS A 93 -7.84 8.16 -1.66
C CYS A 93 -8.03 7.06 -2.72
N PHE A 94 -7.01 6.81 -3.54
CA PHE A 94 -7.07 5.78 -4.59
C PHE A 94 -7.05 4.35 -4.02
N LEU A 95 -6.45 4.14 -2.84
CA LEU A 95 -6.43 2.85 -2.18
C LEU A 95 -7.69 2.69 -1.32
N LYS A 96 -8.55 1.75 -1.72
CA LYS A 96 -9.76 1.38 -0.99
C LYS A 96 -9.59 0.03 -0.32
N ILE A 97 -9.71 -0.01 1.00
CA ILE A 97 -9.82 -1.25 1.77
C ILE A 97 -11.31 -1.63 1.82
N PRO A 98 -11.67 -2.94 1.84
CA PRO A 98 -13.06 -3.35 1.97
C PRO A 98 -13.80 -2.62 3.10
N ASP A 99 -15.06 -2.28 2.83
CA ASP A 99 -15.97 -1.55 3.73
C ASP A 99 -15.65 -0.05 3.93
N GLU A 100 -14.69 0.51 3.20
CA GLU A 100 -14.45 1.95 3.14
C GLU A 100 -15.40 2.66 2.15
N PRO A 101 -15.78 3.91 2.43
CA PRO A 101 -16.68 4.67 1.56
C PRO A 101 -16.01 5.00 0.22
N LEU A 102 -16.80 4.80 -0.83
CA LEU A 102 -16.41 5.07 -2.21
C LEU A 102 -16.78 6.50 -2.64
N ASP A 103 -17.78 7.10 -2.01
CA ASP A 103 -18.25 8.45 -2.29
C ASP A 103 -18.60 9.24 -1.01
N GLU A 104 -19.01 10.50 -1.19
CA GLU A 104 -19.35 11.41 -0.09
C GLU A 104 -20.59 10.94 0.70
N ASN A 105 -21.59 10.35 0.05
CA ASN A 105 -22.80 9.86 0.71
C ASN A 105 -22.51 8.62 1.57
N GLU A 106 -21.69 7.71 1.05
CA GLU A 106 -21.19 6.57 1.80
C GLU A 106 -20.35 7.02 2.99
N LEU A 107 -19.49 8.04 2.82
CA LEU A 107 -18.69 8.61 3.91
C LEU A 107 -19.58 9.17 5.01
N ILE A 108 -20.59 9.97 4.67
CA ILE A 108 -21.56 10.52 5.65
C ILE A 108 -22.23 9.38 6.42
N THR A 109 -22.63 8.31 5.73
CA THR A 109 -23.26 7.14 6.33
C THR A 109 -22.29 6.39 7.23
N TYR A 110 -21.04 6.22 6.80
CA TYR A 110 -19.95 5.58 7.55
C TYR A 110 -19.65 6.32 8.86
N VAL A 111 -19.58 7.66 8.80
CA VAL A 111 -19.36 8.54 9.96
C VAL A 111 -20.55 8.47 10.93
N ARG A 112 -21.78 8.64 10.43
CA ARG A 112 -23.01 8.56 11.24
C ARG A 112 -23.19 7.20 11.90
N GLY A 113 -22.79 6.14 11.21
CA GLY A 113 -22.80 4.77 11.72
C GLY A 113 -21.68 4.46 12.73
N ASN A 114 -20.83 5.44 13.09
CA ASN A 114 -19.67 5.27 13.96
C ASN A 114 -18.65 4.20 13.48
N LYS A 115 -18.67 3.82 12.20
CA LYS A 115 -17.81 2.76 11.67
C LYS A 115 -16.32 3.12 11.66
N TRP A 116 -16.01 4.42 11.57
CA TRP A 116 -14.66 4.98 11.63
C TRP A 116 -13.94 4.79 12.97
N LYS A 117 -14.66 4.39 14.03
CA LYS A 117 -14.08 4.17 15.37
C LYS A 117 -13.45 2.77 15.54
N ASN A 118 -13.60 1.89 14.54
CA ASN A 118 -13.17 0.49 14.57
C ASN A 118 -12.00 0.24 13.62
#